data_AF-N1ZM52-F1
#
_entry.id   AF-N1ZM52-F1
#
_cell.length_a   1.000
_cell.length_b   1.000
_cell.length_c   1.000
_cell.angle_alpha   90.00
_cell.angle_beta   90.00
_cell.angle_gamma   90.00
#
_symmetry.space_group_name_H-M   'P 1'
#
loop_
_entity.id
_entity.type
_entity.pdbx_description
1 polymer ?
#
loop_
_entity_poly.entity_id
_entity_poly.type
_entity_poly.pdbx_seq_one_letter_code
_entity_poly.pdbx_strand_id
1 'polypeptide(L)' 'MKDIYIVAAKRTPFGRYRGFFKEQSATDLGVLALTKTLEAIDLDPAEV' A
#
# COMPACT_ATOMS: atom_id res chain seq x y z
N MET A 1 -3.47 -28.62 5.34
CA MET A 1 -3.40 -27.17 5.61
C MET A 1 -2.36 -26.60 4.65
N LYS A 2 -2.57 -25.41 4.07
CA LYS A 2 -1.58 -24.78 3.18
C LYS A 2 -0.76 -23.78 4.00
N ASP A 3 0.53 -23.71 3.73
CA ASP A 3 1.40 -22.70 4.33
C ASP A 3 1.11 -21.33 3.69
N ILE A 4 1.14 -20.28 4.51
CA ILE A 4 0.82 -18.90 4.11
C ILE A 4 2.03 -18.03 4.41
N TYR A 5 2.41 -17.18 3.45
CA TYR A 5 3.60 -16.33 3.52
C TYR A 5 3.25 -14.87 3.26
N ILE A 6 4.01 -13.95 3.85
CA ILE A 6 3.97 -12.52 3.53
C ILE A 6 5.10 -12.23 2.54
N VAL A 7 4.74 -11.82 1.32
CA VAL A 7 5.70 -11.58 0.23
C VAL A 7 6.04 -10.10 0.06
N ALA A 8 5.21 -9.19 0.57
CA ALA A 8 5.47 -7.75 0.60
C ALA A 8 4.72 -7.06 1.74
N ALA A 9 5.29 -5.95 2.23
CA ALA A 9 4.63 -5.04 3.15
C ALA A 9 5.16 -3.62 2.94
N LYS A 10 4.27 -2.67 2.61
CA LYS A 10 4.57 -1.25 2.50
C LYS A 10 3.56 -0.43 3.29
N ARG A 11 3.94 0.80 3.61
CA ARG A 11 3.08 1.78 4.28
C ARG A 11 3.37 3.16 3.74
N THR A 12 2.41 4.05 3.90
CA THR A 12 2.68 5.49 3.79
C THR A 12 3.46 5.97 5.02
N PRO A 13 4.20 7.09 4.92
CA PRO A 13 4.63 7.85 6.08
C PRO A 13 3.44 8.28 6.95
N PHE A 14 3.67 8.56 8.23
CA PHE A 14 2.63 9.13 9.08
C PHE A 14 2.58 10.65 8.90
N GLY A 15 1.45 11.16 8.44
CA GLY A 15 1.19 12.59 8.33
C GLY A 15 0.84 13.21 9.68
N ARG A 16 1.28 14.45 9.92
CA ARG A 16 0.77 15.27 11.03
C ARG A 16 -0.62 15.80 10.70
N TYR A 17 -1.42 16.14 11.72
CA TYR A 17 -2.72 16.79 11.54
C TYR A 17 -2.56 18.08 10.72
N ARG A 18 -3.34 18.21 9.62
CA ARG A 18 -3.22 19.30 8.63
C ARG A 18 -1.81 19.49 8.05
N GLY A 19 -1.00 18.43 8.04
CA GLY A 19 0.38 18.43 7.54
C GLY A 19 0.50 17.93 6.09
N PHE A 20 1.54 17.14 5.84
CA PHE A 20 1.94 16.69 4.49
C PHE A 20 0.82 16.03 3.67
N PHE A 21 -0.05 15.24 4.30
CA PHE A 21 -1.14 14.53 3.63
C PHE A 21 -2.50 15.23 3.69
N LYS A 22 -2.54 16.54 4.00
CA LYS A 22 -3.80 17.25 4.27
C LYS A 22 -4.77 17.34 3.07
N GLU A 23 -4.25 17.21 1.86
CA GLU A 23 -5.03 17.31 0.61
C GLU A 23 -5.34 15.92 0.01
N GLN A 24 -4.88 14.84 0.63
CA GLN A 24 -5.05 13.47 0.13
C GLN A 24 -6.16 12.78 0.90
N SER A 25 -7.06 12.12 0.18
CA SER A 25 -8.06 11.26 0.82
C SER A 25 -7.43 9.98 1.36
N ALA A 26 -8.12 9.30 2.27
CA ALA A 26 -7.68 7.99 2.74
C ALA A 26 -7.56 6.97 1.58
N THR A 27 -8.43 7.08 0.57
CA THR A 27 -8.39 6.23 -0.62
C THR A 27 -7.14 6.49 -1.45
N ASP A 28 -6.73 7.75 -1.64
CA ASP A 28 -5.50 8.08 -2.39
C ASP A 28 -4.26 7.49 -1.71
N LEU A 29 -4.22 7.56 -0.37
CA LEU A 29 -3.15 6.96 0.43
C LEU A 29 -3.17 5.43 0.36
N GLY A 30 -4.36 4.83 0.31
CA GLY A 30 -4.55 3.40 0.11
C GLY A 30 -4.06 2.93 -1.26
N VAL A 31 -4.42 3.65 -2.32
CA VAL A 31 -3.92 3.38 -3.69
C VAL A 31 -2.40 3.47 -3.73
N LEU A 32 -1.81 4.51 -3.15
CA LEU A 32 -0.36 4.64 -3.09
C LEU A 32 0.31 3.45 -2.38
N ALA A 33 -0.22 3.04 -1.22
CA ALA A 33 0.33 1.92 -0.46
C ALA A 33 0.18 0.59 -1.23
N LEU A 34 -0.96 0.36 -1.88
CA LEU A 34 -1.24 -0.86 -2.63
C LEU A 34 -0.37 -0.96 -3.88
N THR A 35 -0.31 0.11 -4.70
CA THR A 35 0.53 0.16 -5.90
C THR A 35 1.99 -0.11 -5.57
N LYS A 36 2.53 0.53 -4.51
CA LYS A 36 3.92 0.30 -4.09
C LYS A 36 4.17 -1.07 -3.47
N THR A 37 3.13 -1.72 -2.93
CA THR A 37 3.23 -3.10 -2.43
C THR A 37 3.29 -4.08 -3.59
N LEU A 38 2.42 -3.92 -4.60
CA LEU A 38 2.42 -4.77 -5.79
C LEU A 38 3.70 -4.57 -6.62
N GLU A 39 4.19 -3.34 -6.79
CA GLU A 39 5.50 -3.08 -7.45
C GLU A 39 6.70 -3.74 -6.75
N ALA A 40 6.59 -4.08 -5.46
CA ALA A 40 7.68 -4.69 -4.70
C ALA A 40 7.80 -6.21 -4.91
N ILE A 41 6.85 -6.81 -5.63
CA ILE A 41 6.78 -8.23 -5.96
C ILE A 41 6.45 -8.39 -7.44
N ASP A 42 6.71 -9.57 -7.99
CA ASP A 42 6.36 -9.91 -9.37
C ASP A 42 5.00 -10.61 -9.39
N LEU A 43 3.93 -9.86 -9.11
CA LEU A 43 2.54 -10.33 -9.11
C LEU A 43 1.71 -9.48 -10.08
N ASP A 44 0.98 -10.13 -10.98
CA ASP A 44 0.03 -9.44 -11.87
C ASP A 44 -1.12 -8.87 -11.01
N PRO A 45 -1.38 -7.55 -11.07
CA PRO A 45 -2.50 -6.94 -10.35
C PRO A 45 -3.87 -7.58 -10.65
N ALA A 46 -4.04 -8.26 -11.79
CA ALA A 46 -5.28 -8.98 -12.12
C ALA A 46 -5.52 -10.26 -11.30
N GLU A 47 -4.51 -10.74 -10.56
CA GLU A 47 -4.58 -11.94 -9.71
C GLU A 47 -4.98 -11.65 -8.25
N VAL A 48 -5.30 -10.39 -7.92
CA VAL A 48 -5.62 -9.91 -6.55
C VAL A 48 -7.11 -9.69 -6.33
#